data_AF-A0A847HWP5-F1
#
_entry.id   AF-A0A847HWP5-F1
#
_cell.length_a   1.000
_cell.length_b   1.000
_cell.length_c   1.000
_cell.angle_alpha   90.00
_cell.angle_beta   90.00
_cell.angle_gamma   90.00
#
_symmetry.space_group_name_H-M   'P 1'
#
loop_
_entity.id
_entity.type
_entity.pdbx_description
1 polymer ?
#
loop_
_entity_poly.entity_id
_entity_poly.type
_entity_poly.pdbx_seq_one_letter_code
_entity_poly.pdbx_strand_id
1 'polypeptide(L)'
;MHALARRTLTVLVAFGLALSALALTLQVGTTLELRNDAGELIGVGKVDDAGLVAFDLLEGQQGFATLTVIGPVGEEETFDALVNEAGEVVIVVDADMVPLGRLAEEAGYYLDLRVTDGAQGLGGPR
;
A
#
# COMPACT_ATOMS: atom_id res chain seq x y z
N MET A 1 -37.25 -39.28 -17.08
CA MET A 1 -36.55 -39.50 -15.80
C MET A 1 -35.10 -39.07 -15.97
N HIS A 2 -34.60 -38.29 -15.00
CA HIS A 2 -33.21 -37.83 -14.78
C HIS A 2 -32.65 -36.84 -15.81
N ALA A 3 -32.63 -35.55 -15.48
CA ALA A 3 -31.56 -34.84 -14.75
C ALA A 3 -30.48 -34.37 -15.75
N LEU A 4 -29.99 -33.13 -15.73
CA LEU A 4 -29.42 -32.44 -14.58
C LEU A 4 -29.25 -30.98 -14.99
N ALA A 5 -29.83 -30.06 -14.21
CA ALA A 5 -29.49 -28.65 -14.26
C ALA A 5 -27.99 -28.51 -13.95
N ARG A 6 -27.17 -28.27 -14.97
CA ARG A 6 -25.80 -27.80 -14.75
C ARG A 6 -25.89 -26.33 -14.38
N ARG A 7 -26.09 -26.06 -13.08
CA ARG A 7 -25.71 -24.80 -12.46
C ARG A 7 -24.22 -24.62 -12.72
N THR A 8 -23.87 -23.81 -13.71
CA THR A 8 -22.52 -23.31 -13.89
C THR A 8 -22.21 -22.44 -12.68
N LEU A 9 -21.52 -23.05 -11.72
CA LEU A 9 -20.97 -22.41 -10.56
C LEU A 9 -19.71 -21.65 -11.01
N THR A 10 -19.85 -20.39 -11.41
CA THR A 10 -18.71 -19.49 -11.51
C THR A 10 -18.40 -19.01 -10.09
N VAL A 11 -17.51 -19.71 -9.40
CA VAL A 11 -16.97 -19.23 -8.12
C VAL A 11 -15.98 -18.12 -8.44
N LEU A 12 -16.32 -16.92 -8.00
CA LEU A 12 -15.52 -15.70 -8.02
C LEU A 12 -14.29 -15.90 -7.12
N VAL A 13 -13.10 -16.06 -7.73
CA VAL A 13 -11.80 -16.02 -7.03
C VAL A 13 -10.99 -14.88 -7.66
N ALA A 14 -11.46 -13.65 -7.51
CA ALA A 14 -10.70 -12.45 -7.89
C ALA A 14 -10.14 -11.72 -6.65
N PHE A 15 -10.84 -11.84 -5.52
CA PHE A 15 -10.62 -11.03 -4.32
C PHE A 15 -9.27 -11.25 -3.63
N GLY A 16 -8.74 -12.48 -3.61
CA GLY A 16 -7.43 -12.76 -3.00
C GLY A 16 -6.24 -12.53 -3.93
N LEU A 17 -6.47 -12.54 -5.25
CA LEU A 17 -5.39 -12.45 -6.24
C LEU A 17 -4.89 -11.02 -6.42
N ALA A 18 -5.78 -10.03 -6.43
CA ALA A 18 -5.42 -8.62 -6.61
C ALA A 18 -4.54 -8.11 -5.45
N LEU A 19 -4.92 -8.43 -4.22
CA LEU A 19 -4.15 -8.10 -3.03
C LEU A 19 -2.77 -8.77 -3.00
N SER A 20 -2.71 -10.06 -3.35
CA SER A 20 -1.44 -10.80 -3.46
C SER A 20 -0.52 -10.21 -4.54
N ALA A 21 -1.09 -9.71 -5.65
CA ALA A 21 -0.33 -9.04 -6.70
C ALA A 21 0.27 -7.72 -6.21
N LEU A 22 -0.48 -6.95 -5.41
CA LEU A 22 0.02 -5.73 -4.82
C LEU A 22 1.17 -6.00 -3.84
N ALA A 23 1.05 -7.04 -3.00
CA ALA A 23 2.11 -7.41 -2.05
C ALA A 23 3.43 -7.75 -2.76
N LEU A 24 3.38 -8.34 -3.96
CA LEU A 24 4.57 -8.65 -4.77
C LEU A 24 5.34 -7.41 -5.26
N THR A 25 4.74 -6.21 -5.20
CA THR A 25 5.40 -4.95 -5.56
C THR A 25 6.34 -4.44 -4.46
N LEU A 26 6.13 -4.89 -3.22
CA LEU A 26 6.97 -4.60 -2.07
C LEU A 26 8.12 -5.60 -2.03
N GLN A 27 9.29 -5.20 -2.53
CA GLN A 27 10.52 -5.95 -2.45
C GLN A 27 11.65 -5.08 -1.91
N VAL A 28 12.75 -5.71 -1.46
CA VAL A 28 13.91 -4.97 -0.93
C VAL A 28 14.38 -3.92 -1.95
N GLY A 29 14.53 -2.67 -1.49
CA GLY A 29 14.90 -1.54 -2.33
C GLY A 29 13.73 -0.79 -2.97
N THR A 30 12.50 -1.26 -2.81
CA THR A 30 11.29 -0.50 -3.17
C THR A 30 11.19 0.77 -2.33
N THR A 31 10.88 1.89 -2.99
CA THR A 31 10.51 3.17 -2.37
C THR A 31 9.01 3.37 -2.49
N LEU A 32 8.40 3.96 -1.48
CA LEU A 32 6.99 4.34 -1.45
C LEU A 32 6.92 5.86 -1.37
N GLU A 33 6.16 6.50 -2.23
CA GLU A 33 5.84 7.93 -2.15
C GLU A 33 4.34 8.11 -2.01
N LEU A 34 3.91 8.83 -0.99
CA LEU A 34 2.50 9.16 -0.78
C LEU A 34 2.28 10.66 -1.00
N ARG A 35 1.39 10.99 -1.93
CA ARG A 35 1.06 12.37 -2.28
C ARG A 35 -0.41 12.68 -2.02
N ASN A 36 -0.71 13.87 -1.51
CA ASN A 36 -2.10 14.30 -1.35
C ASN A 36 -2.72 14.69 -2.71
N ASP A 37 -4.01 15.00 -2.73
CA ASP A 37 -4.75 15.42 -3.93
C ASP A 37 -4.21 16.73 -4.56
N ALA A 38 -3.47 17.54 -3.80
CA ALA A 38 -2.75 18.72 -4.31
C ALA A 38 -1.39 18.38 -4.95
N GLY A 39 -0.96 17.11 -4.91
CA GLY A 39 0.31 16.61 -5.44
C GLY A 39 1.51 16.75 -4.49
N GLU A 40 1.28 17.20 -3.26
CA GLU A 40 2.33 17.42 -2.25
C GLU A 40 2.75 16.09 -1.63
N LEU A 41 4.06 15.88 -1.44
CA LEU A 41 4.59 14.69 -0.78
C LEU A 41 4.28 14.76 0.73
N ILE A 42 3.49 13.82 1.21
CA ILE A 42 3.02 13.74 2.58
C ILE A 42 3.47 12.48 3.31
N GLY A 43 4.01 11.50 2.60
CA GLY A 43 4.67 10.36 3.19
C GLY A 43 5.71 9.74 2.26
N VAL A 44 6.69 9.07 2.84
CA VAL A 44 7.73 8.36 2.11
C VAL A 44 8.08 7.09 2.86
N GLY A 45 8.31 6.00 2.15
CA GLY A 45 8.80 4.78 2.76
C GLY A 45 9.82 4.06 1.92
N LYS A 46 10.48 3.09 2.56
CA LYS A 46 11.47 2.23 1.93
C LYS A 46 11.38 0.83 2.50
N VAL A 47 11.50 -0.16 1.63
CA VAL A 47 11.63 -1.55 2.02
C VAL A 47 13.12 -1.86 2.17
N ASP A 48 13.54 -2.24 3.37
CA ASP A 48 14.92 -2.61 3.66
C ASP A 48 15.14 -4.14 3.60
N ASP A 49 16.41 -4.54 3.71
CA ASP A 49 16.83 -5.94 3.71
C ASP A 49 16.66 -6.64 5.06
N ALA A 50 16.25 -5.91 6.10
CA ALA A 50 15.95 -6.43 7.42
C ALA A 50 14.50 -6.94 7.56
N GLY A 51 13.69 -6.81 6.50
CA GLY A 51 12.29 -7.21 6.52
C GLY A 51 11.36 -6.12 7.05
N LEU A 52 11.77 -4.85 6.92
CA LEU A 52 10.99 -3.70 7.36
C LEU A 52 10.49 -2.87 6.17
N VAL A 53 9.23 -2.46 6.22
CA VAL A 53 8.73 -1.30 5.48
C VAL A 53 8.80 -0.11 6.41
N ALA A 54 9.83 0.69 6.21
CA ALA A 54 10.09 1.88 7.00
C ALA A 54 9.35 3.05 6.35
N PHE A 55 8.26 3.54 6.94
CA PHE A 55 7.38 4.56 6.35
C PHE A 55 7.22 5.78 7.27
N ASP A 56 7.47 6.97 6.75
CA ASP A 56 7.27 8.24 7.44
C ASP A 56 6.06 8.96 6.83
N LEU A 57 5.14 9.43 7.68
CA LEU A 57 3.94 10.16 7.31
C LEU A 57 3.92 11.51 8.03
N LEU A 58 3.55 12.58 7.33
CA LEU A 58 3.34 13.87 7.97
C LEU A 58 2.17 13.82 8.95
N GLU A 59 2.30 14.52 10.08
CA GLU A 59 1.23 14.67 11.05
C GLU A 59 0.06 15.46 10.46
N GLY A 60 -1.16 15.12 10.90
CA GLY A 60 -2.38 15.85 10.56
C GLY A 60 -2.90 15.62 9.13
N GLN A 61 -2.31 14.68 8.38
CA GLN A 61 -2.78 14.35 7.03
C GLN A 61 -4.05 13.50 7.08
N GLN A 62 -5.02 13.85 6.24
CA GLN A 62 -6.28 13.11 6.09
C GLN A 62 -6.85 13.31 4.69
N GLY A 63 -7.57 12.31 4.19
CA GLY A 63 -8.28 12.38 2.92
C GLY A 63 -7.63 11.56 1.81
N PHE A 64 -8.03 11.84 0.56
CA PHE A 64 -7.54 11.13 -0.61
C PHE A 64 -6.08 11.45 -0.90
N ALA A 65 -5.36 10.42 -1.32
CA ALA A 65 -3.96 10.44 -1.66
C ALA A 65 -3.67 9.48 -2.82
N THR A 66 -2.48 9.57 -3.36
CA THR A 66 -1.93 8.62 -4.33
C THR A 66 -0.66 8.02 -3.75
N LEU A 67 -0.60 6.70 -3.69
CA LEU A 67 0.62 5.96 -3.35
C LEU A 67 1.32 5.55 -4.65
N THR A 68 2.55 6.02 -4.84
CA THR A 68 3.45 5.54 -5.88
C THR A 68 4.42 4.53 -5.26
N VAL A 69 4.43 3.32 -5.80
CA VAL A 69 5.39 2.28 -5.49
C VAL A 69 6.46 2.30 -6.56
N ILE A 70 7.70 2.59 -6.17
CA ILE A 70 8.86 2.69 -7.05
C ILE A 70 9.75 1.49 -6.76
N GLY A 71 9.81 0.54 -7.68
CA GLY A 71 10.63 -0.64 -7.54
C GLY A 71 12.14 -0.34 -7.60
N PRO A 72 12.97 -1.32 -7.23
CA PRO A 72 14.42 -1.14 -7.11
C PRO A 72 15.12 -0.85 -8.44
N VAL A 73 14.47 -1.11 -9.59
CA VAL A 73 15.01 -0.78 -10.92
C VAL A 73 14.28 0.41 -11.57
N GLY A 74 13.45 1.13 -10.82
CA GLY A 74 12.78 2.37 -11.23
C GLY A 74 11.45 2.19 -11.94
N GLU A 75 10.88 0.98 -11.91
CA GLU A 75 9.50 0.73 -12.30
C GLU A 75 8.54 1.40 -11.31
N GLU A 76 7.49 2.06 -11.82
CA GLU A 76 6.51 2.75 -10.98
C GLU A 76 5.13 2.15 -11.15
N GLU A 77 4.44 1.95 -10.03
CA GLU A 77 3.03 1.58 -9.99
C GLU A 77 2.28 2.52 -9.05
N THR A 78 1.12 3.00 -9.46
CA THR A 78 0.33 3.98 -8.70
C THR A 78 -0.99 3.41 -8.24
N PHE A 79 -1.35 3.75 -7.01
CA PHE A 79 -2.59 3.31 -6.38
C PHE A 79 -3.30 4.48 -5.74
N ASP A 80 -4.62 4.45 -5.82
CA ASP A 80 -5.45 5.33 -5.01
C ASP A 80 -5.28 4.95 -3.54
N ALA A 81 -5.20 5.95 -2.67
CA ALA A 81 -5.01 5.78 -1.25
C ALA A 81 -5.88 6.75 -0.45
N LEU A 82 -6.07 6.44 0.82
CA LEU A 82 -6.72 7.28 1.80
C LEU A 82 -5.86 7.33 3.06
N VAL A 83 -5.64 8.52 3.59
CA VAL A 83 -5.12 8.71 4.95
C VAL A 83 -6.29 8.94 5.88
N ASN A 84 -6.44 8.11 6.90
CA ASN A 84 -7.52 8.23 7.87
C ASN A 84 -7.14 9.15 9.06
N GLU A 85 -8.11 9.44 9.93
CA GLU A 85 -7.91 10.30 11.10
C GLU A 85 -6.87 9.75 12.10
N ALA A 86 -6.59 8.45 12.06
CA ALA A 86 -5.60 7.80 12.89
C ALA A 86 -4.17 7.88 12.31
N GLY A 87 -4.00 8.49 11.13
CA GLY A 87 -2.71 8.54 10.43
C GLY A 87 -2.32 7.21 9.80
N GLU A 88 -3.29 6.34 9.50
CA GLU A 88 -3.06 5.11 8.75
C GLU A 88 -3.25 5.36 7.25
N VAL A 89 -2.42 4.71 6.44
CA VAL A 89 -2.52 4.71 4.99
C VAL A 89 -3.30 3.47 4.55
N VAL A 90 -4.36 3.68 3.79
CA VAL A 90 -5.22 2.63 3.24
C VAL A 90 -5.16 2.70 1.73
N ILE A 91 -4.66 1.66 1.08
CA ILE A 91 -4.65 1.52 -0.38
C ILE A 91 -6.03 1.05 -0.85
N VAL A 92 -6.51 1.64 -1.94
CA VAL A 92 -7.73 1.21 -2.64
C VAL A 92 -7.32 0.35 -3.82
N VAL A 93 -7.70 -0.92 -3.79
CA VAL A 93 -7.42 -1.89 -4.86
C VAL A 93 -8.74 -2.47 -5.32
N ASP A 94 -9.12 -2.21 -6.57
CA ASP A 94 -10.43 -2.56 -7.12
C ASP A 94 -11.59 -2.00 -6.27
N ALA A 95 -12.21 -2.84 -5.43
CA ALA A 95 -13.28 -2.45 -4.50
C ALA A 95 -12.88 -2.58 -3.02
N ASP A 96 -11.60 -2.86 -2.77
CA ASP A 96 -11.07 -3.21 -1.46
C ASP A 96 -10.23 -2.11 -0.85
N MET A 97 -10.30 -2.04 0.47
CA MET A 97 -9.54 -1.12 1.30
C MET A 97 -8.52 -1.92 2.10
N VAL A 98 -7.25 -1.72 1.78
CA VAL A 98 -6.12 -2.50 2.27
C VAL A 98 -5.21 -1.58 3.07
N PRO A 99 -5.11 -1.72 4.40
CA PRO A 99 -4.14 -0.97 5.17
C PRO A 99 -2.71 -1.30 4.70
N LEU A 100 -1.84 -0.29 4.60
CA LEU A 100 -0.43 -0.47 4.22
C LEU A 100 0.28 -1.48 5.12
N GLY A 101 -0.09 -1.53 6.41
CA GLY A 101 0.43 -2.52 7.35
C GLY A 101 0.09 -3.95 6.95
N ARG A 102 -1.16 -4.21 6.52
CA ARG A 102 -1.56 -5.52 6.02
C ARG A 102 -0.81 -5.87 4.74
N LEU A 103 -0.67 -4.91 3.84
CA LEU A 103 0.05 -5.12 2.58
C LEU A 103 1.51 -5.51 2.84
N ALA A 104 2.18 -4.82 3.78
CA ALA A 104 3.53 -5.16 4.21
C ALA A 104 3.60 -6.58 4.80
N GLU A 105 2.67 -6.92 5.71
CA GLU A 105 2.60 -8.25 6.33
C GLU A 105 2.43 -9.37 5.30
N GLU A 106 1.57 -9.17 4.30
CA GLU A 106 1.33 -10.12 3.22
C GLU A 106 2.54 -10.29 2.30
N ALA A 107 3.33 -9.22 2.12
CA ALA A 107 4.61 -9.27 1.43
C ALA A 107 5.74 -9.89 2.29
N GLY A 108 5.47 -10.18 3.57
CA GLY A 108 6.44 -10.78 4.50
C GLY A 108 7.29 -9.76 5.27
N TYR A 109 6.85 -8.51 5.33
CA TYR A 109 7.53 -7.40 6.00
C TYR A 109 6.74 -6.90 7.22
N TYR A 110 7.43 -6.22 8.13
CA TYR A 110 6.79 -5.46 9.22
C TYR A 110 6.75 -3.98 8.85
N LEU A 111 5.60 -3.32 9.07
CA LEU A 111 5.50 -1.88 8.88
C LEU A 111 6.00 -1.14 10.14
N ASP A 112 7.02 -0.31 9.97
CA ASP A 112 7.42 0.74 10.93
C ASP A 112 6.90 2.09 10.41
N LEU A 113 5.67 2.42 10.79
CA LEU A 113 5.06 3.70 10.46
C LEU A 113 5.39 4.74 11.54
N ARG A 114 6.03 5.82 11.11
CA ARG A 114 6.36 6.98 11.94
C ARG A 114 5.58 8.19 11.47
N VAL A 115 4.90 8.86 12.41
CA VAL A 115 4.32 10.18 12.15
C VAL A 115 5.34 11.26 12.49
N THR A 116 5.54 12.24 11.60
CA THR A 116 6.52 13.32 11.74
C THR A 116 5.87 14.70 11.60
N ASP A 117 6.33 15.66 12.41
CA ASP A 117 5.77 17.01 12.56
C ASP A 117 6.14 17.99 11.44
N GLY A 118 6.91 17.56 10.42
CA GLY A 118 7.28 18.39 9.29
C GLY A 118 7.97 17.66 8.14
N ALA A 119 7.87 18.24 6.93
CA ALA A 119 8.41 17.70 5.67
C ALA A 119 9.92 17.42 5.71
N GLN A 120 10.67 18.12 6.57
CA GLN A 120 12.11 17.90 6.78
C GLN A 120 12.42 16.55 7.43
N GLY A 121 11.44 15.91 8.08
CA GLY A 121 11.57 14.59 8.69
C GLY A 121 11.29 13.43 7.74
N LEU A 122 10.72 13.68 6.55
CA LEU A 122 10.42 12.63 5.58
C LEU A 122 11.73 12.06 5.00
N GLY A 123 11.92 10.74 5.11
CA GLY A 123 13.08 10.06 4.52
C GLY A 123 14.39 10.37 5.25
N GLY A 124 14.31 10.85 6.49
CA GLY A 124 15.46 11.03 7.36
C GLY A 124 16.17 9.70 7.66
N PRO A 125 17.46 9.73 8.07
CA PRO A 125 18.18 8.52 8.42
C PRO A 125 17.50 7.81 9.59
N ARG A 126 17.25 6.51 9.40
CA ARG A 126 16.87 5.56 10.45
C ARG A 126 18.11 4.96 11.10
#